data_AF-A0A6P0DTF0-F1
#
_entry.id   AF-A0A6P0DTF0-F1
#
_cell.length_a   1.000
_cell.length_b   1.000
_cell.length_c   1.000
_cell.angle_alpha   90.00
_cell.angle_beta   90.00
_cell.angle_gamma   90.00
#
_symmetry.space_group_name_H-M   'P 1'
#
loop_
_entity.id
_entity.type
_entity.pdbx_description
1 polymer ?
#
loop_
_entity_poly.entity_id
_entity_poly.type
_entity_poly.pdbx_seq_one_letter_code
_entity_poly.pdbx_strand_id
1 'polypeptide(L)'
;EALLALVAEDIEWIIPGKDWPLAGTHRGHAGLANLLETASKSIETSTEPREFVAQGDRVLVVGYAKGKIKATSKTFEDDWIFAITVRDGRLTNIREYVDTQALARAAQMDASGPA
;
A
#
# COMPACT_ATOMS: atom_id res chain seq x y z
N GLU A 1 -15.33 8.42 7.07
CA GLU A 1 -15.38 9.87 7.36
C GLU A 1 -14.11 10.37 8.05
N ALA A 2 -13.66 9.79 9.17
CA ALA A 2 -12.47 10.26 9.90
C ALA A 2 -11.15 10.23 9.09
N LEU A 3 -10.93 9.21 8.25
CA LEU A 3 -9.70 9.12 7.43
C LEU A 3 -9.62 10.23 6.37
N LEU A 4 -10.74 10.58 5.74
CA LEU A 4 -10.76 11.63 4.71
C LEU A 4 -10.47 13.01 5.30
N ALA A 5 -10.81 13.25 6.57
CA ALA A 5 -10.47 14.50 7.26
C ALA A 5 -8.95 14.69 7.48
N LEU A 6 -8.18 13.58 7.47
CA LEU A 6 -6.72 13.58 7.64
C LEU A 6 -5.97 13.63 6.30
N VAL A 7 -6.68 13.61 5.18
CA VAL A 7 -6.10 13.47 3.84
C VAL A 7 -6.51 14.66 2.96
N ALA A 8 -5.53 15.29 2.31
CA ALA A 8 -5.78 16.38 1.38
C ALA A 8 -6.64 15.91 0.19
N GLU A 9 -7.45 16.81 -0.37
CA GLU A 9 -8.35 16.48 -1.50
C GLU A 9 -7.57 16.03 -2.74
N ASP A 10 -6.35 16.52 -2.91
CA ASP A 10 -5.42 16.26 -4.00
C ASP A 10 -4.33 15.23 -3.64
N ILE A 11 -4.52 14.43 -2.59
CA ILE A 11 -3.60 13.37 -2.17
C ILE A 11 -3.09 12.55 -3.35
N GLU A 12 -1.80 12.25 -3.36
CA GLU A 12 -1.21 11.26 -4.25
C GLU A 12 -0.59 10.11 -3.45
N TRP A 13 -1.07 8.89 -3.68
CA TRP A 13 -0.51 7.67 -3.10
C TRP A 13 0.10 6.81 -4.21
N ILE A 14 1.42 6.63 -4.15
CA ILE A 14 2.20 5.88 -5.14
C ILE A 14 2.63 4.54 -4.54
N ILE A 15 2.18 3.47 -5.16
CA ILE A 15 2.47 2.09 -4.79
C ILE A 15 3.25 1.44 -5.95
N PRO A 16 4.54 1.10 -5.77
CA PRO A 16 5.39 0.62 -6.86
C PRO A 16 5.12 -0.84 -7.22
N GLY A 17 5.74 -1.28 -8.33
CA GLY A 17 5.66 -2.65 -8.81
C GLY A 17 4.65 -2.81 -9.95
N LYS A 18 4.47 -4.07 -10.38
CA LYS A 18 3.58 -4.49 -11.44
C LYS A 18 2.98 -5.85 -11.09
N ASP A 19 1.87 -6.18 -11.73
CA ASP A 19 1.25 -7.51 -11.64
C ASP A 19 0.82 -7.93 -10.22
N TRP A 20 0.50 -6.94 -9.36
CA TRP A 20 -0.13 -7.16 -8.07
C TRP A 20 -1.22 -6.11 -7.80
N PRO A 21 -2.23 -6.39 -6.95
CA PRO A 21 -3.50 -5.68 -6.99
C PRO A 21 -3.47 -4.17 -6.69
N LEU A 22 -2.52 -3.69 -5.88
CA LEU A 22 -2.51 -2.29 -5.43
C LEU A 22 -1.52 -1.40 -6.17
N ALA A 23 -0.66 -1.98 -7.02
CA ALA A 23 0.33 -1.23 -7.79
C ALA A 23 -0.33 -0.13 -8.63
N GLY A 24 0.25 1.07 -8.58
CA GLY A 24 -0.23 2.22 -9.34
C GLY A 24 -0.08 3.53 -8.59
N THR A 25 -0.62 4.59 -9.18
CA THR A 25 -0.73 5.90 -8.54
C THR A 25 -2.19 6.29 -8.37
N HIS A 26 -2.60 6.46 -7.12
CA HIS A 26 -3.97 6.73 -6.72
C HIS A 26 -4.08 8.20 -6.32
N ARG A 27 -5.00 8.94 -6.96
CA ARG A 27 -5.10 10.39 -6.79
C ARG A 27 -6.47 10.82 -6.26
N GLY A 28 -6.42 11.77 -5.35
CA GLY A 28 -7.56 12.34 -4.66
C GLY A 28 -8.37 11.33 -3.85
N HIS A 29 -9.45 11.80 -3.24
CA HIS A 29 -10.30 10.96 -2.38
C HIS A 29 -10.95 9.79 -3.12
N ALA A 30 -11.31 9.97 -4.40
CA ALA A 30 -11.86 8.89 -5.22
C ALA A 30 -10.83 7.77 -5.46
N GLY A 31 -9.58 8.12 -5.79
CA GLY A 31 -8.49 7.15 -5.94
C GLY A 31 -8.18 6.43 -4.64
N LEU A 32 -8.15 7.16 -3.52
CA LEU A 32 -7.96 6.58 -2.19
C LEU A 32 -9.07 5.60 -1.82
N ALA A 33 -10.34 5.95 -2.07
CA ALA A 33 -11.47 5.06 -1.79
C ALA A 33 -11.37 3.76 -2.60
N ASN A 34 -11.06 3.85 -3.90
CA ASN A 34 -10.87 2.69 -4.76
C ASN A 34 -9.67 1.82 -4.30
N LEU A 35 -8.56 2.44 -3.88
CA LEU A 35 -7.42 1.71 -3.33
C LEU A 35 -7.81 0.91 -2.09
N LEU A 36 -8.52 1.52 -1.13
CA LEU A 36 -8.94 0.85 0.10
C LEU A 36 -9.94 -0.27 -0.16
N GLU A 37 -10.89 -0.04 -1.08
CA GLU A 37 -11.83 -1.07 -1.52
C GLU A 37 -11.09 -2.25 -2.16
N THR A 38 -10.16 -1.97 -3.08
CA THR A 38 -9.34 -2.99 -3.75
C THR A 38 -8.50 -3.77 -2.74
N ALA A 39 -7.85 -3.09 -1.79
CA ALA A 39 -7.09 -3.73 -0.70
C ALA A 39 -7.98 -4.68 0.11
N SER A 40 -9.15 -4.22 0.55
CA SER A 40 -10.09 -5.04 1.33
C SER A 40 -10.56 -6.29 0.58
N LYS A 41 -10.73 -6.21 -0.75
CA LYS A 41 -11.20 -7.32 -1.59
C LYS A 41 -10.09 -8.29 -2.00
N SER A 42 -8.85 -7.82 -2.12
CA SER A 42 -7.78 -8.59 -2.74
C SER A 42 -6.72 -9.11 -1.78
N ILE A 43 -6.56 -8.51 -0.59
CA ILE A 43 -5.47 -8.83 0.32
C ILE A 43 -5.98 -9.01 1.77
N GLU A 44 -5.46 -10.01 2.47
CA GLU A 44 -5.47 -10.09 3.93
C GLU A 44 -4.08 -9.70 4.43
N THR A 45 -3.96 -8.62 5.19
CA THR A 45 -2.66 -8.12 5.66
C THR A 45 -2.72 -7.73 7.12
N SER A 46 -1.67 -8.06 7.87
CA SER A 46 -1.33 -7.43 9.15
C SER A 46 -0.08 -6.60 8.93
N THR A 47 -0.15 -5.32 9.29
CA THR A 47 0.96 -4.36 9.14
C THR A 47 1.31 -3.75 10.49
N GLU A 48 2.60 -3.61 10.77
CA GLU A 48 3.15 -3.12 12.01
C GLU A 48 4.14 -2.00 11.72
N PRO A 49 3.79 -0.73 12.01
CA PRO A 49 4.75 0.37 12.04
C PRO A 49 5.73 0.15 13.20
N ARG A 50 7.04 0.18 12.92
CA ARG A 50 8.10 -0.07 13.89
C ARG A 50 8.86 1.20 14.27
N GLU A 51 9.10 2.07 13.28
CA GLU A 51 9.88 3.29 13.47
C GLU A 51 9.26 4.46 12.70
N PHE A 52 9.35 5.66 13.29
CA PHE A 52 8.93 6.91 12.69
C PHE A 52 10.10 7.90 12.70
N VAL A 53 10.56 8.30 11.52
CA VAL A 53 11.61 9.30 11.34
C VAL A 53 11.00 10.54 10.69
N ALA A 54 10.94 11.65 11.42
CA ALA A 54 10.29 12.88 10.97
C ALA A 54 11.27 14.05 10.87
N GLN A 55 11.17 14.81 9.77
CA GLN A 55 11.91 16.06 9.57
C GLN A 55 11.13 17.00 8.65
N GLY A 56 10.82 18.21 9.13
CA GLY A 56 10.03 19.18 8.37
C GLY A 56 8.62 18.66 8.08
N ASP A 57 8.20 18.73 6.81
CA ASP A 57 6.91 18.20 6.34
C ASP A 57 6.96 16.71 5.97
N ARG A 58 8.07 16.02 6.22
CA ARG A 58 8.32 14.63 5.83
C ARG A 58 8.32 13.69 7.02
N VAL A 59 7.66 12.54 6.85
CA VAL A 59 7.68 11.42 7.79
C VAL A 59 7.99 10.15 7.03
N LEU A 60 9.05 9.44 7.42
CA LEU A 60 9.32 8.08 6.97
C LEU A 60 8.83 7.13 8.05
N VAL A 61 7.99 6.20 7.67
CA VAL A 61 7.52 5.13 8.55
C VAL A 61 8.17 3.84 8.07
N VAL A 62 8.95 3.21 8.93
CA VAL A 62 9.54 1.89 8.67
C VAL A 62 8.67 0.86 9.39
N GLY A 63 8.37 -0.23 8.71
CA GLY A 63 7.56 -1.27 9.31
C GLY A 63 7.72 -2.61 8.62
N TYR A 64 6.87 -3.53 9.05
CA TYR A 64 6.81 -4.87 8.51
C TYR A 64 5.37 -5.29 8.31
N ALA A 65 5.13 -6.07 7.27
CA ALA A 65 3.85 -6.66 6.99
C ALA A 65 3.99 -8.16 6.71
N LYS A 66 2.96 -8.88 7.10
CA LYS A 66 2.71 -10.24 6.61
C LYS A 66 1.28 -10.31 6.09
N GLY A 67 1.09 -10.98 4.98
CA GLY A 67 -0.21 -11.04 4.35
C GLY A 67 -0.37 -12.20 3.39
N LYS A 68 -1.53 -12.21 2.74
CA LYS A 68 -1.95 -13.21 1.78
C LYS A 68 -2.75 -12.54 0.66
N ILE A 69 -2.40 -12.83 -0.58
CA ILE A 69 -3.22 -12.45 -1.73
C ILE A 69 -4.39 -13.43 -1.81
N LYS A 70 -5.62 -12.92 -1.69
CA LYS A 70 -6.83 -13.75 -1.59
C LYS A 70 -7.05 -14.62 -2.83
N ALA A 71 -6.77 -14.07 -4.01
CA ALA A 71 -7.01 -14.74 -5.28
C ALA A 71 -6.13 -15.99 -5.48
N THR A 72 -4.91 -15.98 -4.95
CA THR A 72 -3.92 -17.07 -5.12
C THR A 72 -3.72 -17.88 -3.85
N SER A 73 -4.23 -17.41 -2.71
CA SER A 73 -3.94 -17.92 -1.36
C SER A 73 -2.46 -17.93 -0.96
N LYS A 74 -1.58 -17.29 -1.74
CA LYS A 74 -0.14 -17.21 -1.46
C LYS A 74 0.14 -16.12 -0.44
N THR A 75 1.02 -16.43 0.51
CA THR A 75 1.46 -15.49 1.54
C THR A 75 2.65 -14.66 1.06
N PHE A 76 2.82 -13.50 1.66
CA PHE A 76 4.00 -12.66 1.51
C PHE A 76 4.40 -12.06 2.86
N GLU A 77 5.67 -11.69 2.95
CA GLU A 77 6.24 -10.86 4.00
C GLU A 77 6.93 -9.68 3.34
N ASP A 78 6.96 -8.54 4.03
CA ASP A 78 7.46 -7.30 3.46
C ASP A 78 8.02 -6.38 4.55
N ASP A 79 9.31 -6.05 4.47
CA ASP A 79 9.91 -4.94 5.23
C ASP A 79 9.77 -3.68 4.36
N TRP A 80 8.93 -2.76 4.81
CA TRP A 80 8.49 -1.63 4.00
C TRP A 80 8.85 -0.28 4.61
N ILE A 81 8.93 0.73 3.75
CA ILE A 81 9.06 2.14 4.14
C ILE A 81 7.97 2.95 3.44
N PHE A 82 7.17 3.70 4.20
CA PHE A 82 6.23 4.67 3.65
C PHE A 82 6.81 6.06 3.83
N ALA A 83 7.07 6.74 2.72
CA ALA A 83 7.59 8.10 2.71
C ALA A 83 6.43 9.09 2.51
N ILE A 84 6.05 9.78 3.59
CA ILE A 84 4.84 10.57 3.70
C ILE A 84 5.18 12.06 3.72
N THR A 85 4.36 12.88 3.05
CA THR A 85 4.34 14.34 3.21
C THR A 85 3.08 14.79 3.94
N VAL A 86 3.23 15.58 4.99
CA VAL A 86 2.13 16.18 5.75
C VAL A 86 2.20 17.70 5.63
N ARG A 87 1.12 18.34 5.15
CA ARG A 87 1.00 19.80 5.07
C ARG A 87 -0.33 20.23 5.67
N ASP A 88 -0.31 21.30 6.45
CA ASP A 88 -1.50 21.82 7.14
C ASP A 88 -2.25 20.75 7.96
N GLY A 89 -1.50 19.83 8.57
CA GLY A 89 -2.03 18.72 9.35
C GLY A 89 -2.68 17.59 8.52
N ARG A 90 -2.54 17.61 7.18
CA ARG A 90 -3.13 16.62 6.27
C ARG A 90 -2.07 15.89 5.45
N LEU A 91 -2.33 14.61 5.17
CA LEU A 91 -1.54 13.80 4.24
C LEU A 91 -1.71 14.33 2.82
N THR A 92 -0.62 14.66 2.14
CA THR A 92 -0.62 15.18 0.76
C THR A 92 0.07 14.24 -0.23
N ASN A 93 1.06 13.47 0.24
CA ASN A 93 1.73 12.47 -0.59
C ASN A 93 2.11 11.26 0.26
N ILE A 94 1.97 10.07 -0.31
CA ILE A 94 2.49 8.82 0.23
C ILE A 94 3.21 8.10 -0.91
N ARG A 95 4.45 7.68 -0.69
CA ARG A 95 5.16 6.78 -1.58
C ARG A 95 5.63 5.56 -0.81
N GLU A 96 5.20 4.39 -1.24
CA GLU A 96 5.62 3.14 -0.65
C GLU A 96 6.94 2.65 -1.27
N TYR A 97 7.77 2.04 -0.43
CA TYR A 97 8.93 1.25 -0.79
C TYR A 97 8.73 -0.12 -0.16
N VAL A 98 8.49 -1.12 -1.00
CA VAL A 98 8.03 -2.46 -0.63
C VAL A 98 8.77 -3.50 -1.47
N ASP A 99 8.77 -4.77 -1.05
CA ASP A 99 9.23 -5.88 -1.86
C ASP A 99 8.23 -6.19 -2.99
N THR A 100 8.36 -5.41 -4.06
CA THR A 100 7.55 -5.56 -5.27
C THR A 100 7.69 -6.94 -5.92
N GLN A 101 8.81 -7.65 -5.71
CA GLN A 101 9.00 -8.99 -6.25
C GLN A 101 8.21 -10.02 -5.44
N ALA A 102 8.25 -9.96 -4.11
CA ALA A 102 7.45 -10.83 -3.25
C ALA A 102 5.95 -10.67 -3.52
N LEU A 103 5.49 -9.41 -3.64
CA LEU A 103 4.09 -9.10 -3.92
C LEU A 103 3.63 -9.63 -5.30
N ALA A 104 4.44 -9.44 -6.34
CA ALA A 104 4.15 -9.97 -7.67
C ALA A 104 4.12 -11.51 -7.69
N ARG A 105 5.05 -12.18 -7.00
CA ARG A 105 5.06 -13.66 -6.87
C ARG A 105 3.84 -14.18 -6.13
N ALA A 106 3.43 -13.50 -5.06
CA ALA A 106 2.22 -13.86 -4.33
C ALA A 106 0.97 -13.63 -5.18
N ALA A 107 0.95 -12.61 -6.04
CA ALA A 107 -0.18 -12.32 -6.92
C ALA A 107 -0.25 -13.19 -8.18
N GLN A 108 0.85 -13.86 -8.54
CA GLN A 108 0.91 -14.73 -9.72
C GLN A 108 0.02 -15.97 -9.52
N MET A 109 -0.96 -16.15 -10.41
CA MET A 109 -1.72 -17.39 -10.51
C MET A 109 -0.81 -18.52 -10.96
N ASP A 110 -0.97 -19.71 -10.35
CA ASP A 110 -0.34 -20.90 -10.89
C ASP A 110 -0.92 -21.17 -12.27
N ALA A 111 -0.06 -21.56 -13.22
CA ALA A 111 -0.56 -22.04 -14.49
C ALA A 111 -1.42 -23.27 -14.19
N SER A 112 -2.71 -23.21 -14.52
CA SER A 112 -3.58 -24.37 -14.47
C SER A 112 -2.92 -25.45 -15.31
N GLY A 113 -2.40 -26.50 -14.67
CA GLY A 113 -1.97 -27.70 -15.39
C GLY A 113 -3.14 -28.24 -16.19
N PRO A 114 -2.92 -28.84 -17.38
CA PRO A 114 -4.01 -29.43 -18.13
C PRO A 114 -4.69 -30.50 -17.27
N ALA A 115 -6.01 -30.40 -17.19
CA ALA A 115 -6.89 -31.40 -16.57
C ALA A 115 -6.76 -32.77 -17.24
#